data_AF-A0A6M3Y5S7-F1
#
_entry.id   AF-A0A6M3Y5S7-F1
#
_cell.length_a   1.000
_cell.length_b   1.000
_cell.length_c   1.000
_cell.angle_alpha   90.00
_cell.angle_beta   90.00
_cell.angle_gamma   90.00
#
_symmetry.space_group_name_H-M   'P 1'
#
loop_
_entity.id
_entity.type
_entity.pdbx_description
1 polymer ?
#
loop_
_entity_poly.entity_id
_entity_poly.type
_entity_poly.pdbx_seq_one_letter_code
_entity_poly.pdbx_strand_id
1 'polypeptide(L)'
;MKIRIGFVSNSSNTSFCIYGKYFDDLSNELKELIESKGLELIYGQNEGYYVGRSFTDIKDDETGKEFKERTLKDMKEIFPELTELFIQEDGWYNG
;
A
#
# COMPACT_ATOMS: atom_id res chain seq x y z
N MET A 1 0.29 -21.83 -8.10
CA MET A 1 1.31 -20.91 -7.54
C MET A 1 0.87 -20.58 -6.13
N LYS A 2 1.55 -21.10 -5.09
CA LYS A 2 1.19 -20.80 -3.70
C LYS A 2 1.90 -19.51 -3.30
N ILE A 3 1.17 -18.40 -3.29
CA ILE A 3 1.66 -17.13 -2.73
C ILE A 3 1.78 -17.37 -1.22
N ARG A 4 3.01 -17.41 -0.71
CA ARG A 4 3.27 -17.47 0.73
C ARG A 4 3.26 -16.04 1.23
N ILE A 5 2.16 -15.64 1.87
CA ILE A 5 2.03 -14.35 2.54
C ILE A 5 2.46 -14.57 3.99
N GLY A 6 3.61 -14.02 4.36
CA GLY A 6 4.17 -14.17 5.69
C GLY A 6 5.43 -13.32 5.82
N PHE A 7 5.46 -12.46 6.82
CA PHE A 7 6.63 -11.65 7.18
C PHE A 7 7.81 -12.59 7.47
N VAL A 8 8.89 -12.49 6.69
CA VAL A 8 10.15 -13.12 7.06
C VAL A 8 10.86 -12.16 8.01
N SER A 9 10.55 -12.27 9.30
CA SER A 9 11.33 -11.63 10.36
C SER A 9 12.66 -12.36 10.49
N ASN A 10 13.63 -11.96 9.67
CA ASN A 10 15.02 -12.06 10.04
C ASN A 10 15.35 -10.76 10.80
N SER A 11 16.03 -10.88 11.93
CA SER A 11 16.41 -9.80 12.84
C SER A 11 16.80 -8.50 12.11
N SER A 12 16.16 -7.39 12.50
CA SER A 12 16.53 -6.01 12.15
C SER A 12 16.13 -5.47 10.76
N ASN A 13 15.19 -6.09 10.01
CA ASN A 13 14.67 -5.50 8.76
C ASN A 13 13.15 -5.31 8.78
N THR A 14 12.68 -4.10 8.45
CA THR A 14 11.26 -3.82 8.16
C THR A 14 11.11 -3.66 6.65
N SER A 15 10.42 -4.58 5.99
CA SER A 15 10.05 -4.47 4.57
C SER A 15 8.55 -4.38 4.40
N PHE A 16 8.12 -3.76 3.29
CA PHE A 16 6.70 -3.68 2.92
C PHE A 16 6.51 -4.07 1.45
N CYS A 17 5.30 -4.52 1.13
CA CYS A 17 4.85 -4.78 -0.23
C CYS A 17 3.38 -4.38 -0.34
N ILE A 18 3.10 -3.29 -1.04
CA ILE A 18 1.76 -2.75 -1.20
C ILE A 18 1.38 -2.62 -2.68
N TYR A 19 0.08 -2.65 -2.96
CA TYR A 19 -0.46 -2.24 -4.24
C TYR A 19 -0.94 -0.79 -4.14
N GLY A 20 -0.21 0.13 -4.76
CA GLY A 20 -0.31 1.55 -4.45
C GLY A 20 0.40 2.49 -5.42
N LYS A 21 0.53 3.74 -5.01
CA LYS A 21 1.28 4.78 -5.72
C LYS A 21 2.08 5.61 -4.72
N TYR A 22 3.21 6.13 -5.20
CA TYR A 22 4.04 7.09 -4.46
C TYR A 22 3.56 8.52 -4.71
N PHE A 23 3.55 9.32 -3.65
CA PHE A 23 3.19 10.73 -3.67
C PHE A 23 4.30 11.54 -3.00
N ASP A 24 4.77 12.60 -3.66
CA ASP A 24 5.81 13.48 -3.14
C ASP A 24 5.35 14.25 -1.90
N ASP A 25 4.08 14.67 -1.86
CA ASP A 25 3.49 15.38 -0.73
C ASP A 25 2.01 15.02 -0.56
N LEU A 26 1.55 15.02 0.70
CA LEU A 26 0.18 14.74 1.09
C LEU A 26 -0.25 15.71 2.20
N SER A 27 -1.35 16.43 1.97
CA SER A 27 -1.97 17.25 3.01
C SER A 27 -2.50 16.38 4.15
N ASN A 28 -2.60 16.94 5.36
CA ASN A 28 -3.11 16.21 6.53
C ASN A 28 -4.55 15.70 6.32
N GLU A 29 -5.38 16.46 5.61
CA GLU A 29 -6.76 16.06 5.26
C GLU A 29 -6.78 14.78 4.41
N LEU A 30 -5.84 14.64 3.47
CA LEU A 30 -5.73 13.42 2.66
C LEU A 30 -5.24 12.25 3.49
N LYS A 31 -4.32 12.47 4.45
CA LYS A 31 -3.82 11.41 5.35
C LYS A 31 -4.95 10.83 6.19
N GLU A 32 -5.79 11.68 6.78
CA GLU A 32 -6.97 11.23 7.55
C GLU A 32 -7.97 10.47 6.66
N LEU A 33 -8.18 10.92 5.42
CA LEU A 33 -9.07 10.24 4.47
C LEU A 33 -8.52 8.86 4.06
N ILE A 34 -7.21 8.74 3.81
CA ILE A 34 -6.52 7.48 3.48
C ILE A 34 -6.71 6.48 4.62
N GLU A 35 -6.47 6.89 5.86
CA GLU A 35 -6.65 6.03 7.05
C GLU A 35 -8.12 5.61 7.21
N SER A 36 -9.07 6.53 6.98
CA SER A 36 -10.51 6.23 7.06
C SER A 36 -10.98 5.16 6.04
N LYS A 37 -10.27 5.01 4.92
CA LYS A 37 -10.54 4.02 3.87
C LYS A 37 -9.84 2.68 4.10
N GLY A 38 -9.06 2.56 5.18
CA GLY A 38 -8.26 1.37 5.47
C GLY A 38 -7.15 1.16 4.43
N LEU A 39 -6.58 2.26 3.93
CA LEU A 39 -5.37 2.23 3.12
C LEU A 39 -4.15 2.47 4.03
N GLU A 40 -3.04 1.86 3.68
CA GLU A 40 -1.76 2.06 4.37
C GLU A 40 -1.04 3.28 3.81
N LEU A 41 -0.49 4.06 4.73
CA LEU A 41 0.36 5.20 4.46
C LEU A 41 1.75 4.89 5.02
N ILE A 42 2.70 4.67 4.11
CA ILE A 42 4.07 4.27 4.44
C ILE A 42 5.00 5.40 4.04
N TYR A 43 5.79 5.89 4.99
CA TYR A 43 6.79 6.91 4.71
C TYR A 43 7.90 6.33 3.82
N GLY A 44 8.13 6.95 2.66
CA GLY A 44 9.10 6.50 1.69
C GLY A 44 10.47 7.16 1.84
N GLN A 45 11.41 6.74 1.00
CA GLN A 45 12.66 7.48 0.82
C GLN A 45 12.37 8.80 0.10
N ASN A 46 13.08 9.89 0.45
CA ASN A 46 12.90 11.25 -0.11
C ASN A 46 11.64 12.02 0.35
N GLU A 47 11.22 11.86 1.61
CA GLU A 47 10.14 12.65 2.24
C GLU A 47 8.71 12.44 1.71
N GLY A 48 8.53 11.63 0.67
CA GLY A 48 7.21 11.26 0.17
C GLY A 48 6.58 10.05 0.86
N TYR A 49 5.43 9.65 0.35
CA TYR A 49 4.58 8.61 0.94
C TYR A 49 4.15 7.59 -0.10
N TYR A 50 4.27 6.32 0.24
CA TYR A 50 3.60 5.23 -0.45
C TYR A 50 2.20 5.06 0.12
N VAL A 51 1.19 5.18 -0.73
CA VAL A 51 -0.21 5.00 -0.36
C VAL A 51 -0.79 3.84 -1.13
N GLY A 52 -1.41 2.90 -0.44
CA GLY A 52 -2.01 1.74 -1.07
C GLY A 52 -2.54 0.73 -0.07
N ARG A 53 -2.61 -0.52 -0.48
CA ARG A 53 -3.07 -1.61 0.38
C ARG A 53 -2.06 -2.76 0.35
N SER A 54 -1.71 -3.29 1.52
CA SER A 54 -0.87 -4.47 1.61
C SER A 54 -1.56 -5.69 1.04
N PHE A 55 -0.79 -6.55 0.38
CA PHE A 55 -1.26 -7.86 -0.08
C PHE A 55 -1.68 -8.78 1.07
N THR A 56 -1.34 -8.44 2.32
CA THR A 56 -1.83 -9.14 3.51
C THR A 56 -3.31 -8.85 3.81
N ASP A 57 -3.90 -7.79 3.24
CA ASP A 57 -5.33 -7.46 3.38
C ASP A 57 -6.21 -8.14 2.31
N ILE A 58 -5.64 -9.06 1.52
CA ILE A 58 -6.44 -9.91 0.63
C ILE A 58 -7.30 -10.84 1.50
N LYS A 59 -8.62 -10.81 1.27
CA LYS A 59 -9.54 -11.72 1.96
C LYS A 59 -9.46 -13.13 1.39
N ASP A 60 -9.79 -14.13 2.20
CA ASP A 60 -9.75 -15.55 1.80
C ASP A 60 -10.66 -15.87 0.59
N ASP A 61 -11.76 -15.14 0.44
CA ASP A 61 -12.74 -15.26 -0.65
C ASP A 61 -12.50 -14.29 -1.82
N GLU A 62 -11.50 -13.41 -1.71
CA GLU A 62 -11.20 -12.38 -2.70
C GLU A 62 -10.13 -12.84 -3.68
N THR A 63 -10.40 -12.70 -4.98
CA THR A 63 -9.40 -12.92 -6.01
C THR A 63 -8.41 -11.75 -6.08
N GLY A 64 -7.19 -12.01 -6.54
CA GLY A 64 -6.20 -10.94 -6.73
C GLY A 64 -6.64 -9.84 -7.72
N LYS A 65 -7.61 -10.13 -8.60
CA LYS A 65 -8.21 -9.11 -9.48
C LYS A 65 -9.18 -8.22 -8.71
N GLU A 66 -10.07 -8.81 -7.92
CA GLU A 66 -11.02 -8.07 -7.08
C GLU A 66 -10.30 -7.20 -6.05
N PHE A 67 -9.21 -7.70 -5.45
CA PHE A 67 -8.35 -6.92 -4.57
C PHE A 67 -7.80 -5.65 -5.25
N LYS A 68 -7.28 -5.79 -6.48
CA LYS A 68 -6.75 -4.67 -7.25
C LYS A 68 -7.85 -3.67 -7.64
N GLU A 69 -9.02 -4.17 -8.04
CA GLU A 69 -10.17 -3.33 -8.40
C GLU A 69 -10.73 -2.59 -7.19
N ARG A 70 -10.86 -3.25 -6.04
CA ARG A 70 -11.25 -2.65 -4.75
C ARG A 70 -10.27 -1.54 -4.37
N THR A 71 -8.97 -1.83 -4.39
CA THR A 71 -7.93 -0.86 -4.02
C THR A 71 -7.89 0.32 -4.99
N LEU A 72 -8.03 0.08 -6.30
CA LEU A 72 -8.11 1.15 -7.29
C LEU A 72 -9.34 2.03 -7.11
N LYS A 73 -10.49 1.43 -6.75
CA LYS A 73 -11.71 2.18 -6.47
C LYS A 73 -11.51 3.11 -5.27
N ASP A 74 -11.00 2.58 -4.16
CA ASP A 74 -10.74 3.38 -2.94
C ASP A 74 -9.74 4.52 -3.23
N MET A 75 -8.68 4.23 -3.99
CA MET A 75 -7.69 5.24 -4.39
C MET A 75 -8.27 6.31 -5.31
N LYS A 76 -9.19 5.96 -6.23
CA LYS A 76 -9.83 6.93 -7.13
C LYS A 76 -10.81 7.85 -6.44
N GLU A 77 -11.40 7.42 -5.33
CA GLU A 77 -12.26 8.29 -4.51
C GLU A 77 -11.45 9.41 -3.84
N ILE A 78 -10.16 9.17 -3.58
CA ILE A 78 -9.24 10.15 -2.98
C ILE A 78 -8.49 10.94 -4.07
N PHE A 79 -8.04 10.24 -5.12
CA PHE A 79 -7.22 10.77 -6.22
C PHE A 79 -7.93 10.50 -7.56
N PRO A 80 -8.86 11.36 -7.99
CA PRO A 80 -9.68 11.12 -9.19
C PRO A 80 -8.87 10.98 -10.48
N GLU A 81 -7.69 11.61 -10.56
CA GLU A 81 -6.77 11.55 -11.70
C GLU A 81 -6.03 10.22 -11.82
N LEU A 82 -6.13 9.35 -10.81
CA LEU A 82 -5.31 8.15 -10.70
C LEU A 82 -5.81 7.05 -11.65
N THR A 83 -4.98 6.72 -12.63
CA THR A 83 -5.34 5.79 -13.71
C THR A 83 -4.94 4.36 -13.39
N GLU A 84 -3.75 4.17 -12.82
CA GLU A 84 -3.16 2.87 -12.54
C GLU A 84 -2.39 2.89 -11.20
N LEU A 85 -2.33 1.71 -10.58
CA LEU A 85 -1.56 1.43 -9.36
C LEU A 85 -0.50 0.38 -9.68
N PHE A 86 0.60 0.44 -8.93
CA PHE A 86 1.75 -0.44 -9.10
C PHE A 86 2.06 -1.18 -7.81
N ILE A 87 2.80 -2.28 -7.93
CA ILE A 87 3.36 -2.96 -6.75
C ILE A 87 4.56 -2.13 -6.31
N GLN A 88 4.51 -1.67 -5.05
CA GLN A 88 5.59 -0.94 -4.41
C GLN A 88 6.18 -1.82 -3.33
N GLU A 89 7.50 -2.00 -3.36
CA GLU A 89 8.24 -2.77 -2.36
C GLU A 89 9.48 -1.98 -1.97
N ASP A 90 9.74 -1.90 -0.67
CA ASP A 90 10.99 -1.37 -0.13
C ASP A 90 11.27 -2.05 1.23
N GLY A 91 12.48 -1.89 1.74
CA GLY A 91 12.86 -2.39 3.04
C GLY A 91 13.98 -1.60 3.67
N TRP A 92 13.85 -1.37 4.97
CA TRP A 92 14.83 -0.65 5.77
C TRP A 92 15.51 -1.59 6.76
N TYR A 93 16.82 -1.37 6.92
CA TYR A 93 17.62 -1.97 7.97
C TYR A 93 17.47 -1.16 9.24
N ASN A 94 16.64 -1.65 10.16
CA ASN A 94 16.48 -1.13 11.51
C ASN A 94 17.42 -1.93 12.43
N GLY A 95 18.72 -1.63 12.33
CA GLY A 95 19.82 -2.31 13.05
C GLY A 95 19.51 -2.64 14.51
#